data_AF-A0A6M5YKS8-F1
#
_entry.id   AF-A0A6M5YKS8-F1
#
_cell.length_a   1.000
_cell.length_b   1.000
_cell.length_c   1.000
_cell.angle_alpha   90.00
_cell.angle_beta   90.00
_cell.angle_gamma   90.00
#
_symmetry.space_group_name_H-M   'P 1'
#
loop_
_entity.id
_entity.type
_entity.pdbx_description
1 polymer ?
#
loop_
_entity_poly.entity_id
_entity_poly.type
_entity_poly.pdbx_seq_one_letter_code
_entity_poly.pdbx_strand_id
1 'polypeptide(L)'
;MATGVRHARERTLLFLTTPALWPSWPFLPVVRRTRGTEELGVVFDSRAAGLTGFSATVFHANLYLLPPTLDRFLELPRDTYDSAEEVIASGWAVD
;
A
#
# COMPACT_ATOMS: atom_id res chain seq x y z
N MET A 1 8.30 -21.03 11.27
CA MET A 1 7.32 -20.41 10.35
C MET A 1 6.53 -19.25 10.98
N ALA A 2 6.15 -19.30 12.26
CA ALA A 2 5.39 -18.21 12.92
C ALA A 2 6.15 -16.87 13.07
N THR A 3 7.47 -16.90 13.21
CA THR A 3 8.31 -15.70 13.39
C THR A 3 8.38 -14.84 12.12
N GLY A 4 8.45 -15.46 10.94
CA GLY A 4 8.54 -14.73 9.66
C GLY A 4 7.27 -13.93 9.33
N VAL A 5 6.09 -14.52 9.57
CA VAL A 5 4.80 -13.84 9.35
C VAL A 5 4.63 -12.65 10.31
N ARG A 6 5.06 -12.80 11.57
CA ARG A 6 5.02 -11.72 12.55
C ARG A 6 5.93 -10.56 12.15
N HIS A 7 7.16 -10.83 11.73
CA HIS A 7 8.08 -9.79 11.26
C HIS A 7 7.58 -9.08 10.01
N ALA A 8 6.98 -9.79 9.05
CA ALA A 8 6.38 -9.18 7.86
C ALA A 8 5.21 -8.24 8.22
N ARG A 9 4.37 -8.62 9.19
CA ARG A 9 3.28 -7.77 9.71
C ARG A 9 3.81 -6.50 10.39
N GLU A 10 4.74 -6.64 11.33
CA GLU A 10 5.34 -5.50 12.06
C GLU A 10 6.02 -4.53 11.09
N ARG A 11 6.76 -5.07 10.11
CA ARG A 11 7.39 -4.28 9.04
C ARG A 11 6.34 -3.55 8.21
N THR A 12 5.30 -4.25 7.74
CA THR A 12 4.23 -3.62 6.94
C THR A 12 3.57 -2.48 7.70
N LEU A 13 3.27 -2.67 8.99
CA LEU A 13 2.69 -1.62 9.83
C LEU A 13 3.63 -0.41 9.92
N LEU A 14 4.91 -0.63 10.21
CA LEU A 14 5.92 0.43 10.29
C LEU A 14 5.97 1.27 9.02
N PHE A 15 6.00 0.64 7.85
CA PHE A 15 6.00 1.36 6.58
C PHE A 15 4.67 2.10 6.36
N LEU A 16 3.52 1.46 6.52
CA LEU A 16 2.21 2.10 6.33
C LEU A 16 2.02 3.35 7.21
N THR A 17 2.53 3.33 8.45
CA THR A 17 2.39 4.47 9.37
C THR A 17 3.50 5.51 9.23
N THR A 18 4.55 5.24 8.46
CA THR A 18 5.75 6.08 8.40
C THR A 18 6.21 6.35 6.96
N PRO A 19 5.55 7.27 6.22
CA PRO A 19 5.91 7.62 4.84
C PRO A 19 7.37 8.01 4.61
N ALA A 20 8.03 8.59 5.62
CA ALA A 20 9.44 8.96 5.56
C ALA A 20 10.39 7.76 5.36
N LEU A 21 9.92 6.52 5.58
CA LEU A 21 10.72 5.32 5.37
C LEU A 21 10.58 4.74 3.96
N TRP A 22 9.68 5.26 3.12
CA TRP A 22 9.35 4.65 1.84
C TRP A 22 10.49 4.78 0.81
N PRO A 23 11.03 3.66 0.29
CA PRO A 23 12.14 3.73 -0.67
C PRO A 23 11.77 4.40 -2.00
N SER A 24 10.50 4.26 -2.39
CA SER A 24 9.93 4.78 -3.64
C SER A 24 8.96 5.94 -3.40
N TRP A 25 9.20 6.77 -2.38
CA TRP A 25 8.36 7.94 -2.08
C TRP A 25 8.06 8.75 -3.35
N PRO A 26 6.79 9.11 -3.64
CA PRO A 26 5.64 9.11 -2.72
C PRO A 26 4.80 7.81 -2.71
N PHE A 27 5.35 6.69 -3.18
CA PHE A 27 4.64 5.42 -3.32
C PHE A 27 5.24 4.32 -2.44
N LEU A 28 4.36 3.50 -1.85
CA LEU A 28 4.71 2.29 -1.13
C LEU A 28 4.09 1.08 -1.84
N PRO A 29 4.89 0.25 -2.51
CA PRO A 29 4.40 -0.98 -3.11
C PRO A 29 3.99 -1.98 -2.03
N VAL A 30 2.86 -2.64 -2.24
CA VAL A 30 2.34 -3.72 -1.39
C VAL A 30 1.88 -4.88 -2.26
N VAL A 31 1.93 -6.07 -1.69
CA VAL A 31 1.49 -7.31 -2.33
C VAL A 31 0.46 -8.01 -1.47
N ARG A 32 -0.58 -8.55 -2.10
CA ARG A 32 -1.57 -9.43 -1.45
C ARG A 32 -1.54 -10.78 -2.15
N ARG A 33 -1.26 -11.84 -1.40
CA ARG A 33 -1.11 -13.20 -1.94
C ARG A 33 -2.34 -14.02 -1.58
N THR A 34 -3.15 -14.39 -2.57
CA THR A 34 -4.42 -15.10 -2.40
C THR A 34 -4.46 -16.37 -3.26
N ARG A 35 -4.50 -17.56 -2.62
CA ARG A 35 -4.70 -18.88 -3.27
C ARG A 35 -3.92 -19.09 -4.59
N GLY A 36 -2.64 -18.71 -4.62
CA GLY A 36 -1.76 -18.87 -5.78
C GLY A 36 -1.74 -17.70 -6.77
N THR A 37 -2.48 -16.63 -6.48
CA THR A 37 -2.44 -15.37 -7.23
C THR A 37 -1.73 -14.30 -6.39
N GLU A 38 -0.92 -13.47 -7.05
CA GLU A 38 -0.31 -12.29 -6.44
C GLU A 38 -0.98 -11.04 -7.01
N GLU A 39 -1.56 -10.24 -6.12
CA GLU A 39 -2.16 -8.96 -6.43
C GLU A 39 -1.16 -7.85 -6.06
N LEU A 40 -0.98 -6.88 -6.96
CA LEU A 40 -0.08 -5.75 -6.77
C LEU A 40 -0.87 -4.50 -6.40
N GLY A 41 -0.39 -3.79 -5.40
CA GLY A 41 -0.99 -2.56 -4.92
C GLY A 41 0.06 -1.49 -4.64
N VAL A 42 -0.40 -0.24 -4.62
CA VAL A 42 0.41 0.92 -4.23
C VAL A 42 -0.38 1.75 -3.24
N VAL A 43 0.23 2.01 -2.07
CA VAL A 43 -0.21 3.05 -1.15
C VAL A 43 0.51 4.35 -1.54
N PHE A 44 -0.19 5.47 -1.46
CA PHE A 44 0.32 6.78 -1.86
C PHE A 44 0.28 7.75 -0.68
N ASP A 45 1.33 8.56 -0.53
CA ASP A 45 1.41 9.59 0.51
C ASP A 45 0.52 10.77 0.13
N SER A 46 -0.77 10.62 0.37
CA SER A 46 -1.78 11.61 0.01
C SER A 46 -1.56 12.95 0.69
N ARG A 47 -0.94 12.96 1.88
CA ARG A 47 -0.65 14.17 2.65
C ARG A 47 0.37 15.04 1.92
N ALA A 48 1.38 14.43 1.29
CA ALA A 48 2.34 15.14 0.47
C ALA A 48 1.70 15.83 -0.75
N ALA A 49 0.58 15.30 -1.24
CA ALA A 49 -0.23 15.91 -2.30
C ALA A 49 -1.35 16.82 -1.79
N GLY A 50 -1.44 17.09 -0.48
CA GLY A 50 -2.51 17.90 0.10
C GLY A 50 -3.89 17.24 0.08
N LEU A 51 -3.95 15.91 -0.07
CA LEU A 51 -5.18 15.12 -0.15
C LEU A 51 -5.46 14.40 1.18
N THR A 52 -6.73 14.35 1.56
CA THR A 52 -7.24 13.62 2.72
C THR A 52 -8.04 12.38 2.28
N GLY A 53 -8.28 11.45 3.21
CA GLY A 53 -9.11 10.26 2.95
C GLY A 53 -8.41 9.10 2.25
N PHE A 54 -7.13 9.25 1.85
CA PHE A 54 -6.37 8.21 1.13
C PHE A 54 -5.23 7.57 1.94
N SER A 55 -5.08 7.91 3.22
CA SER A 55 -3.95 7.45 4.04
C SER A 55 -3.91 5.94 4.29
N ALA A 56 -5.04 5.25 4.16
CA ALA A 56 -5.15 3.79 4.20
C ALA A 56 -5.86 3.29 2.94
N THR A 57 -5.41 3.75 1.77
CA THR A 57 -5.93 3.30 0.47
C THR A 57 -4.85 2.60 -0.33
N VAL A 58 -5.19 1.43 -0.86
CA VAL A 58 -4.36 0.66 -1.79
C VAL A 58 -4.93 0.80 -3.19
N PHE A 59 -4.19 1.42 -4.10
CA PHE A 59 -4.51 1.47 -5.52
C PHE A 59 -3.99 0.21 -6.21
N HIS A 60 -4.84 -0.50 -6.94
CA HIS A 60 -4.49 -1.74 -7.64
C HIS A 60 -3.67 -1.39 -8.88
N ALA A 61 -2.34 -1.40 -8.73
CA ALA A 61 -1.41 -1.06 -9.80
C ALA A 61 -0.03 -1.66 -9.54
N ASN A 62 0.72 -1.81 -10.63
CA ASN A 62 2.16 -2.04 -10.58
C ASN A 62 2.88 -0.69 -10.51
N LEU A 63 3.80 -0.54 -9.55
CA LEU A 63 4.62 0.68 -9.36
C LEU A 63 5.33 1.12 -10.65
N TYR A 64 5.74 0.18 -11.51
CA TYR A 64 6.44 0.48 -12.76
C TYR A 64 5.51 0.88 -13.92
N LEU A 65 4.20 0.76 -13.74
CA LEU A 65 3.17 1.03 -14.75
C LEU A 65 2.15 2.07 -14.26
N LEU A 66 2.57 2.96 -13.35
CA LEU A 66 1.69 4.02 -12.84
C LEU A 66 1.32 5.00 -13.96
N PRO A 67 0.07 5.51 -13.96
CA PRO A 67 -0.31 6.60 -14.85
C PRO A 67 0.57 7.84 -14.64
N PRO A 68 0.81 8.64 -15.69
CA PRO A 68 1.75 9.77 -15.63
C PRO A 68 1.21 10.99 -14.88
N THR A 69 -0.07 11.00 -14.48
CA THR A 69 -0.70 12.13 -13.78
C THR A 69 -1.45 11.68 -12.55
N LEU A 70 -1.53 12.58 -11.56
CA LEU A 70 -2.23 12.32 -10.29
C LEU A 70 -3.72 12.04 -10.52
N ASP A 71 -4.39 12.79 -11.38
CA ASP A 71 -5.82 12.58 -11.68
C ASP A 71 -6.08 11.16 -12.19
N ARG A 72 -5.24 10.67 -13.12
CA ARG A 72 -5.34 9.32 -13.67
C ARG A 72 -4.98 8.25 -12.63
N PHE A 73 -4.03 8.54 -11.75
CA PHE A 73 -3.71 7.65 -10.64
C PHE A 73 -4.89 7.52 -9.67
N LEU A 74 -5.55 8.62 -9.33
CA LEU A 74 -6.71 8.62 -8.42
C LEU A 74 -7.95 7.93 -9.02
N GLU A 75 -8.03 7.79 -10.34
CA GLU A 75 -9.07 7.02 -11.05
C GLU A 75 -8.87 5.50 -10.99
N LEU A 76 -7.68 5.01 -10.57
CA LEU A 76 -7.40 3.58 -10.52
C LEU A 76 -8.36 2.84 -9.57
N PRO A 77 -8.68 1.56 -9.84
CA PRO A 77 -9.35 0.71 -8.88
C PRO A 77 -8.59 0.70 -7.56
N ARG A 78 -9.31 0.75 -6.44
CA ARG A 78 -8.71 0.88 -5.10
C ARG A 78 -9.54 0.22 -4.02
N ASP A 79 -8.85 -0.26 -3.00
CA ASP A 79 -9.43 -0.67 -1.73
C ASP A 79 -9.12 0.43 -0.71
N THR A 80 -10.15 1.00 -0.07
CA THR A 80 -10.01 2.01 0.99
C THR A 80 -10.39 1.38 2.32
N TYR A 81 -9.53 1.58 3.32
CA TYR A 81 -9.67 1.06 4.67
C TYR A 81 -9.65 2.21 5.69
N ASP A 82 -10.07 1.93 6.91
CA ASP A 82 -10.06 2.93 7.99
C ASP A 82 -8.69 3.04 8.67
N SER A 83 -7.85 2.01 8.56
CA SER A 83 -6.54 1.96 9.23
C SER A 83 -5.48 1.13 8.50
N ALA A 84 -4.21 1.32 8.89
CA ALA A 84 -3.11 0.48 8.41
C ALA A 84 -3.27 -0.98 8.87
N GLU A 85 -3.83 -1.20 10.05
CA GLU A 85 -4.11 -2.52 10.59
C GLU A 85 -5.13 -3.29 9.74
N GLU A 86 -6.13 -2.60 9.19
CA GLU A 86 -7.10 -3.18 8.26
C GLU A 86 -6.49 -3.51 6.89
N VAL A 87 -5.60 -2.65 6.38
CA VAL A 87 -4.81 -2.95 5.16
C VAL A 87 -4.09 -4.29 5.37
N ILE A 88 -3.40 -4.47 6.50
CA ILE A 88 -2.71 -5.73 6.81
C ILE A 88 -3.69 -6.89 7.02
N ALA A 89 -4.81 -6.67 7.71
CA ALA A 89 -5.81 -7.70 7.96
C ALA A 89 -6.43 -8.23 6.66
N SER A 90 -6.54 -7.38 5.64
CA SER A 90 -6.98 -7.76 4.29
C SER A 90 -5.91 -8.50 3.47
N GLY A 91 -4.70 -8.67 4.01
CA GLY A 91 -3.63 -9.47 3.44
C GLY A 91 -2.60 -8.70 2.62
N TRP A 92 -2.68 -7.37 2.55
CA TRP A 92 -1.62 -6.55 1.95
C TRP A 92 -0.40 -6.52 2.87
N ALA A 93 0.78 -6.69 2.27
CA ALA A 93 2.06 -6.65 2.96
C ALA A 93 3.12 -5.92 2.11
N VAL A 94 4.10 -5.30 2.78
CA VAL A 94 5.33 -4.87 2.10
C VAL A 94 6.25 -6.08 1.92
N ASP A 95 6.79 -6.26 0.71
CA ASP A 95 7.72 -7.35 0.39
C ASP A 95 9.16 -7.03 0.83
#